data_AF-Q7URL5-F1
#
_entry.id   AF-Q7URL5-F1
#
_cell.length_a   1.000
_cell.length_b   1.000
_cell.length_c   1.000
_cell.angle_alpha   90.00
_cell.angle_beta   90.00
_cell.angle_gamma   90.00
#
_symmetry.space_group_name_H-M   'P 1'
#
loop_
_entity.id
_entity.type
_entity.pdbx_description
1 polymer ?
#
loop_
_entity_poly.entity_id
_entity_poly.type
_entity_poly.pdbx_seq_one_letter_code
_entity_poly.pdbx_strand_id
1 'polypeptide(L)'
;MSKIVNFKVLSGIAALLFVAATCQPASAQSAGSYVDFLNGGASAGASANGQWKFAKSKSSSKNGTNFGHGFGVGAGPNGISLSNSIGVGGKGVGGIGHNLNMTIGRNGTHVSHGGVTSQGNGRIYTGGNTGVRNTGMQRGQVYGGSTSTGFGNRTRAWSNSRTRYWNR
;
A
#
# COMPACT_ATOMS: atom_id res chain seq x y z
N MET A 1 27.42 55.33 1.23
CA MET A 1 26.80 54.37 2.17
C MET A 1 25.74 53.45 1.54
N SER A 2 25.84 53.01 0.26
CA SER A 2 24.79 52.15 -0.36
C SER A 2 25.19 50.70 -0.67
N LYS A 3 26.45 50.29 -0.47
CA LYS A 3 26.93 48.94 -0.84
C LYS A 3 26.59 47.84 0.17
N ILE A 4 26.32 48.19 1.43
CA ILE A 4 26.06 47.22 2.52
C ILE A 4 24.63 46.65 2.46
N VAL A 5 23.67 47.41 1.92
CA VAL A 5 22.25 46.99 1.86
C VAL A 5 22.06 45.88 0.83
N ASN A 6 22.75 45.95 -0.31
CA ASN A 6 22.63 44.95 -1.38
C ASN A 6 23.17 43.57 -1.00
N PHE A 7 24.20 43.51 -0.16
CA PHE A 7 24.82 42.24 0.25
C PHE A 7 23.94 41.43 1.21
N LYS A 8 23.19 42.11 2.10
CA LYS A 8 22.26 41.46 3.05
C LYS A 8 20.99 40.95 2.39
N VAL A 9 20.53 41.61 1.31
CA VAL A 9 19.36 41.16 0.53
C VAL A 9 19.72 39.94 -0.32
N LEU A 10 20.89 39.94 -0.97
CA LEU A 10 21.35 38.79 -1.75
C LEU A 10 21.56 37.53 -0.89
N SER A 11 22.14 37.68 0.31
CA SER A 11 22.35 36.54 1.22
C SER A 11 21.05 35.97 1.78
N GLY A 12 20.03 36.82 2.02
CA GLY A 12 18.69 36.39 2.40
C GLY A 12 17.97 35.58 1.30
N ILE A 13 18.10 36.00 0.04
CA ILE A 13 17.51 35.29 -1.11
C ILE A 13 18.21 33.95 -1.34
N ALA A 14 19.54 33.91 -1.24
CA ALA A 14 20.31 32.67 -1.37
C ALA A 14 19.97 31.65 -0.26
N ALA A 15 19.80 32.11 0.98
CA ALA A 15 19.36 31.27 2.08
C ALA A 15 17.93 30.73 1.88
N LEU A 16 17.01 31.55 1.36
CA LEU A 16 15.65 31.10 1.03
C LEU A 16 15.64 30.04 -0.07
N LEU A 17 16.47 30.20 -1.10
CA LEU A 17 16.64 29.21 -2.17
C LEU A 17 17.23 27.90 -1.64
N PHE A 18 18.21 27.95 -0.74
CA PHE A 18 18.80 26.77 -0.10
C PHE A 18 17.82 26.03 0.81
N VAL A 19 16.98 26.75 1.55
CA VAL A 19 15.93 26.14 2.40
C VAL A 19 14.82 25.53 1.54
N ALA A 20 14.44 26.18 0.43
CA ALA A 20 13.49 25.61 -0.52
C ALA A 20 14.05 24.35 -1.24
N ALA A 21 15.36 24.33 -1.54
CA ALA A 21 16.02 23.20 -2.21
C ALA A 21 16.24 21.98 -1.29
N THR A 22 16.28 22.18 0.03
CA THR A 22 16.44 21.09 1.03
C THR A 22 15.11 20.58 1.57
N CYS A 23 13.97 21.13 1.12
CA CYS A 23 12.65 20.61 1.43
C CYS A 23 12.44 19.25 0.74
N GLN A 24 12.98 18.19 1.35
CA GLN A 24 12.71 16.82 0.95
C GLN A 24 11.20 16.62 0.86
N PRO A 25 10.66 16.09 -0.24
CA PRO A 25 9.25 15.77 -0.30
C PRO A 25 8.96 14.79 0.85
N ALA A 26 8.11 15.19 1.79
CA ALA A 26 7.66 14.32 2.85
C ALA A 26 7.27 12.97 2.23
N SER A 27 7.84 11.87 2.73
CA SER A 27 7.67 10.55 2.13
C SER A 27 6.18 10.21 1.99
N ALA A 28 5.78 9.81 0.79
CA ALA A 28 4.45 9.25 0.53
C ALA A 28 4.27 8.02 1.43
N GLN A 29 3.34 8.12 2.37
CA GLN A 29 2.94 6.97 3.18
C GLN A 29 2.27 5.99 2.23
N SER A 30 2.75 4.75 2.27
CA SER A 30 2.15 3.67 1.50
C SER A 30 2.34 2.35 2.20
N ALA A 31 1.46 1.41 1.89
CA ALA A 31 1.55 0.04 2.34
C ALA A 31 1.01 -0.89 1.25
N GLY A 32 1.73 -1.98 1.01
CA GLY A 32 1.33 -3.03 0.09
C GLY A 32 1.47 -4.41 0.73
N SER A 33 0.64 -5.34 0.30
CA SER A 33 0.69 -6.73 0.74
C SER A 33 0.14 -7.65 -0.34
N TYR A 34 0.56 -8.91 -0.31
CA TYR A 34 0.00 -9.94 -1.16
C TYR A 34 0.14 -11.32 -0.55
N VAL A 35 -0.67 -12.24 -1.07
CA VAL A 35 -0.59 -13.69 -0.90
C VAL A 35 -0.78 -14.32 -2.28
N ASP A 36 0.08 -15.27 -2.63
CA ASP A 36 0.04 -16.01 -3.88
C ASP A 36 0.22 -17.50 -3.62
N PHE A 37 -0.76 -18.30 -4.03
CA PHE A 37 -0.71 -19.75 -3.99
C PHE A 37 -0.52 -20.30 -5.40
N LEU A 38 0.70 -20.75 -5.64
CA LEU A 38 1.11 -21.46 -6.85
C LEU A 38 0.84 -22.97 -6.67
N ASN A 39 1.00 -23.73 -7.75
CA ASN A 39 0.85 -25.18 -7.70
C ASN A 39 1.90 -25.80 -6.76
N GLY A 40 1.52 -26.08 -5.51
CA GLY A 40 2.38 -26.68 -4.48
C GLY A 40 3.16 -25.69 -3.60
N GLY A 41 3.01 -24.36 -3.80
CA GLY A 41 3.80 -23.36 -3.07
C GLY A 41 2.96 -22.22 -2.49
N ALA A 42 3.45 -21.64 -1.39
CA ALA A 42 2.85 -20.48 -0.74
C ALA A 42 3.83 -19.31 -0.69
N SER A 43 3.45 -18.18 -1.28
CA SER A 43 4.18 -16.92 -1.22
C SER A 43 3.34 -15.85 -0.55
N ALA A 44 3.97 -15.00 0.24
CA ALA A 44 3.36 -13.82 0.82
C ALA A 44 4.40 -12.71 0.92
N GLY A 45 3.97 -11.47 0.77
CA GLY A 45 4.86 -10.32 0.90
C GLY A 45 4.14 -9.12 1.47
N ALA A 46 4.95 -8.19 2.00
CA ALA A 46 4.50 -6.93 2.53
C ALA A 46 5.55 -5.86 2.26
N SER A 47 5.10 -4.63 2.01
CA SER A 47 5.95 -3.45 1.83
C SER A 47 5.30 -2.26 2.52
N ALA A 48 6.12 -1.30 2.95
CA ALA A 48 5.65 -0.07 3.57
C ALA A 48 6.65 1.06 3.36
N ASN A 49 6.12 2.27 3.21
CA ASN A 49 6.88 3.51 3.18
C ASN A 49 6.26 4.54 4.13
N GLY A 50 7.09 5.35 4.78
CA GLY A 50 6.68 6.30 5.81
C GLY A 50 7.82 6.57 6.79
N GLN A 51 7.63 7.58 7.65
CA GLN A 51 8.54 7.86 8.77
C GLN A 51 8.50 6.72 9.80
N TRP A 52 7.29 6.24 10.11
CA TRP A 52 7.08 5.01 10.84
C TRP A 52 6.61 3.93 9.86
N LYS A 53 7.28 2.79 9.86
CA LYS A 53 6.98 1.70 8.94
C LYS A 53 7.12 0.35 9.59
N PHE A 54 6.20 -0.53 9.25
CA PHE A 54 6.18 -1.92 9.64
C PHE A 54 5.76 -2.75 8.44
N ALA A 55 6.52 -3.78 8.09
CA ALA A 55 6.11 -4.74 7.07
C ALA A 55 6.54 -6.12 7.53
N LYS A 56 5.56 -7.04 7.65
CA LYS A 56 5.82 -8.44 7.94
C LYS A 56 4.99 -9.32 7.05
N SER A 57 5.58 -10.44 6.67
CA SER A 57 4.89 -11.49 5.94
C SER A 57 5.26 -12.85 6.52
N LYS A 58 4.36 -13.81 6.33
CA LYS A 58 4.59 -15.22 6.60
C LYS A 58 3.90 -16.04 5.52
N SER A 59 4.57 -17.08 5.05
CA SER A 59 3.96 -18.11 4.22
C SER A 59 4.41 -19.48 4.71
N SER A 60 3.55 -20.46 4.52
CA SER A 60 3.86 -21.85 4.85
C SER A 60 3.11 -22.78 3.91
N SER A 61 3.76 -23.87 3.51
CA SER A 61 3.13 -24.99 2.83
C SER A 61 3.41 -26.24 3.67
N LYS A 62 2.35 -26.83 4.24
CA LYS A 62 2.43 -28.05 5.06
C LYS A 62 1.25 -28.96 4.75
N ASN A 63 1.52 -30.25 4.56
CA ASN A 63 0.49 -31.28 4.33
C ASN A 63 -0.51 -30.92 3.22
N GLY A 64 -0.01 -30.36 2.10
CA GLY A 64 -0.85 -29.96 0.96
C GLY A 64 -1.67 -28.68 1.18
N THR A 65 -1.55 -28.03 2.34
CA THR A 65 -2.19 -26.75 2.69
C THR A 65 -1.17 -25.62 2.68
N ASN A 66 -1.47 -24.61 1.88
CA ASN A 66 -0.79 -23.34 1.76
C ASN A 66 -1.48 -22.30 2.65
N PHE A 67 -0.70 -21.55 3.40
CA PHE A 67 -1.15 -20.37 4.13
C PHE A 67 -0.22 -19.21 3.80
N GLY A 68 -0.79 -18.02 3.70
CA GLY A 68 -0.05 -16.79 3.45
C GLY A 68 -0.69 -15.63 4.19
N HIS A 69 0.16 -14.74 4.71
CA HIS A 69 -0.26 -13.50 5.32
C HIS A 69 0.81 -12.43 5.10
N GLY A 70 0.40 -11.28 4.57
CA GLY A 70 1.23 -10.09 4.43
C GLY A 70 0.54 -8.90 5.10
N PHE A 71 1.28 -8.17 5.93
CA PHE A 71 0.77 -6.98 6.61
C PHE A 71 1.81 -5.86 6.58
N GLY A 72 1.41 -4.72 6.02
CA GLY A 72 2.21 -3.50 5.91
C GLY A 72 1.50 -2.31 6.51
N VAL A 73 2.26 -1.46 7.20
CA VAL A 73 1.84 -0.16 7.72
C VAL A 73 2.90 0.87 7.41
N GLY A 74 2.51 1.94 6.74
CA GLY A 74 3.33 3.12 6.50
C GLY A 74 2.65 4.34 7.08
N ALA A 75 3.30 5.07 7.98
CA ALA A 75 2.74 6.23 8.66
C ALA A 75 3.73 7.41 8.70
N GLY A 76 3.18 8.62 8.78
CA GLY A 76 3.95 9.85 8.93
C GLY A 76 3.04 11.08 8.84
N PRO A 77 3.59 12.26 8.51
CA PRO A 77 2.88 13.52 8.71
C PRO A 77 1.69 13.71 7.76
N ASN A 78 1.62 12.97 6.65
CA ASN A 78 0.54 13.10 5.67
C ASN A 78 -0.53 12.02 5.80
N GLY A 79 -0.37 11.05 6.72
CA GLY A 79 -1.36 10.01 6.94
C GLY A 79 -0.82 8.68 7.46
N ILE A 80 -1.70 7.69 7.46
CA ILE A 80 -1.45 6.29 7.78
C ILE A 80 -1.99 5.44 6.63
N SER A 81 -1.18 4.51 6.14
CA SER A 81 -1.50 3.54 5.09
C SER A 81 -1.33 2.13 5.64
N LEU A 82 -2.32 1.28 5.43
CA LEU A 82 -2.44 -0.08 5.93
C LEU A 82 -2.73 -1.00 4.75
N SER A 83 -2.01 -2.10 4.62
CA SER A 83 -2.32 -3.15 3.65
C SER A 83 -2.20 -4.51 4.32
N ASN A 84 -3.26 -5.29 4.23
CA ASN A 84 -3.34 -6.63 4.80
C ASN A 84 -3.83 -7.59 3.72
N SER A 85 -3.15 -8.71 3.59
CA SER A 85 -3.55 -9.82 2.71
C SER A 85 -3.41 -11.11 3.46
N ILE A 86 -4.44 -11.94 3.42
CA ILE A 86 -4.45 -13.26 4.06
C ILE A 86 -5.06 -14.26 3.11
N GLY A 87 -4.56 -15.48 3.11
CA GLY A 87 -5.17 -16.56 2.38
C GLY A 87 -4.85 -17.92 2.97
N VAL A 88 -5.69 -18.87 2.59
CA VAL A 88 -5.44 -20.30 2.73
C VAL A 88 -5.79 -20.97 1.40
N GLY A 89 -5.01 -21.94 0.99
CA GLY A 89 -5.30 -22.71 -0.20
C GLY A 89 -4.57 -24.03 -0.19
N GLY A 90 -4.71 -24.84 -1.23
CA GLY A 90 -4.01 -26.11 -1.27
C GLY A 90 -4.57 -27.08 -2.30
N LYS A 91 -3.79 -28.12 -2.57
CA LYS A 91 -4.20 -29.18 -3.50
C LYS A 91 -5.40 -29.92 -2.91
N GLY A 92 -6.55 -29.85 -3.56
CA GLY A 92 -7.78 -30.55 -3.15
C GLY A 92 -8.66 -29.84 -2.12
N VAL A 93 -8.19 -28.73 -1.52
CA VAL A 93 -8.92 -27.99 -0.47
C VAL A 93 -9.59 -26.71 -1.01
N GLY A 94 -9.27 -26.31 -2.24
CA GLY A 94 -9.66 -25.00 -2.77
C GLY A 94 -8.79 -23.89 -2.18
N GLY A 95 -9.05 -22.65 -2.58
CA GLY A 95 -8.24 -21.48 -2.23
C GLY A 95 -9.14 -20.30 -1.89
N ILE A 96 -8.88 -19.66 -0.77
CA ILE A 96 -9.63 -18.52 -0.24
C ILE A 96 -8.63 -17.43 0.15
N GLY A 97 -8.86 -16.22 -0.31
CA GLY A 97 -7.99 -15.09 -0.05
C GLY A 97 -8.78 -13.81 0.15
N HIS A 98 -8.30 -12.96 1.03
CA HIS A 98 -8.84 -11.65 1.30
C HIS A 98 -7.72 -10.62 1.36
N ASN A 99 -8.02 -9.39 0.97
CA ASN A 99 -7.16 -8.25 1.24
C ASN A 99 -7.97 -7.03 1.68
N LEU A 100 -7.29 -6.16 2.41
CA LEU A 100 -7.79 -4.85 2.84
C LEU A 100 -6.65 -3.85 2.71
N ASN A 101 -6.91 -2.73 2.04
CA ASN A 101 -5.99 -1.63 1.90
C ASN A 101 -6.70 -0.34 2.31
N MET A 102 -6.16 0.36 3.29
CA MET A 102 -6.73 1.59 3.82
C MET A 102 -5.67 2.67 3.91
N THR A 103 -5.95 3.87 3.43
CA THR A 103 -5.15 5.06 3.73
C THR A 103 -6.04 6.13 4.32
N ILE A 104 -5.64 6.68 5.46
CA ILE A 104 -6.22 7.88 6.07
C ILE A 104 -5.17 8.97 5.93
N GLY A 105 -5.45 9.99 5.13
CA GLY A 105 -4.55 11.10 4.88
C GLY A 105 -5.20 12.45 5.13
N ARG A 106 -4.40 13.51 5.02
CA ARG A 106 -4.84 14.90 5.25
C ARG A 106 -6.04 15.33 4.41
N ASN A 107 -6.16 14.79 3.19
CA ASN A 107 -7.20 15.21 2.24
C ASN A 107 -8.38 14.23 2.15
N GLY A 108 -8.30 13.07 2.80
CA GLY A 108 -9.35 12.07 2.70
C GLY A 108 -8.95 10.71 3.26
N THR A 109 -9.88 9.77 3.12
CA THR A 109 -9.65 8.35 3.37
C THR A 109 -9.97 7.55 2.12
N HIS A 110 -9.11 6.60 1.79
CA HIS A 110 -9.36 5.55 0.81
C HIS A 110 -9.41 4.21 1.52
N VAL A 111 -10.40 3.38 1.20
CA VAL A 111 -10.47 1.99 1.60
C VAL A 111 -10.75 1.16 0.36
N SER A 112 -9.99 0.10 0.16
CA SER A 112 -10.29 -0.96 -0.80
C SER A 112 -10.16 -2.31 -0.10
N HIS A 113 -11.00 -3.24 -0.49
CA HIS A 113 -10.91 -4.61 -0.04
C HIS A 113 -11.39 -5.54 -1.14
N GLY A 114 -10.93 -6.78 -1.08
CA GLY A 114 -11.30 -7.77 -2.07
C GLY A 114 -11.15 -9.16 -1.52
N GLY A 115 -11.62 -10.11 -2.32
CA GLY A 115 -11.44 -11.50 -2.01
C GLY A 115 -11.61 -12.38 -3.22
N VAL A 116 -11.15 -13.61 -3.05
CA VAL A 116 -11.30 -14.66 -4.03
C VAL A 116 -11.57 -15.99 -3.32
N THR A 117 -12.47 -16.77 -3.89
CA THR A 117 -12.66 -18.18 -3.59
C THR A 117 -12.47 -18.98 -4.88
N SER A 118 -11.71 -20.06 -4.85
CA SER A 118 -11.39 -20.91 -6.00
C SER A 118 -11.50 -22.37 -5.59
N GLN A 119 -12.24 -23.21 -6.33
CA GLN A 119 -12.36 -24.64 -6.04
C GLN A 119 -11.38 -25.46 -6.90
N GLY A 120 -10.94 -26.61 -6.38
CA GLY A 120 -10.07 -27.55 -7.09
C GLY A 120 -8.59 -27.43 -6.73
N ASN A 121 -7.84 -26.59 -7.44
CA ASN A 121 -6.37 -26.55 -7.33
C ASN A 121 -5.83 -25.63 -6.23
N GLY A 122 -6.70 -24.87 -5.56
CA GLY A 122 -6.34 -23.98 -4.46
C GLY A 122 -5.49 -22.77 -4.82
N ARG A 123 -5.30 -22.52 -6.11
CA ARG A 123 -4.51 -21.39 -6.61
C ARG A 123 -5.31 -20.11 -6.56
N ILE A 124 -4.75 -19.13 -5.88
CA ILE A 124 -5.28 -17.78 -5.77
C ILE A 124 -4.15 -16.78 -5.66
N TYR A 125 -4.45 -15.55 -6.04
CA TYR A 125 -3.66 -14.38 -5.70
C TYR A 125 -4.60 -13.36 -5.08
N THR A 126 -4.21 -12.79 -3.95
CA THR A 126 -4.90 -11.66 -3.34
C THR A 126 -3.88 -10.67 -2.83
N GLY A 127 -4.06 -9.39 -3.13
CA GLY A 127 -3.11 -8.37 -2.76
C GLY A 127 -3.63 -6.97 -2.99
N GLY A 128 -2.82 -5.99 -2.65
CA GLY A 128 -3.16 -4.61 -2.92
C GLY A 128 -2.11 -3.65 -2.43
N ASN A 129 -2.37 -2.39 -2.69
CA ASN A 129 -1.52 -1.29 -2.27
C ASN A 129 -2.39 -0.07 -1.99
N THR A 130 -1.94 0.78 -1.09
CA THR A 130 -2.60 2.04 -0.76
C THR A 130 -1.57 3.07 -0.34
N GLY A 131 -1.89 4.35 -0.50
CA GLY A 131 -1.00 5.42 -0.09
C GLY A 131 -1.54 6.82 -0.27
N VAL A 132 -0.66 7.78 0.00
CA VAL A 132 -0.83 9.20 -0.31
C VAL A 132 0.12 9.57 -1.44
N ARG A 133 -0.38 10.16 -2.53
CA ARG A 133 0.47 10.66 -3.61
C ARG A 133 1.17 11.94 -3.15
N ASN A 134 2.48 12.06 -3.33
CA ASN A 134 3.25 13.27 -2.98
C ASN A 134 3.95 13.94 -4.17
N THR A 135 3.52 13.62 -5.39
CA THR A 135 4.13 14.11 -6.63
C THR A 135 3.14 14.94 -7.47
N GLY A 136 3.65 16.02 -8.06
CA GLY A 136 2.93 16.85 -9.03
C GLY A 136 1.59 17.40 -8.55
N MET A 137 0.64 17.55 -9.49
CA MET A 137 -0.72 18.04 -9.25
C MET A 137 -1.57 17.12 -8.34
N GLN A 138 -1.06 15.93 -8.00
CA GLN A 138 -1.77 14.92 -7.22
C GLN A 138 -1.30 14.88 -5.76
N ARG A 139 -0.53 15.88 -5.31
CA ARG A 139 -0.01 15.95 -3.95
C ARG A 139 -1.14 15.90 -2.91
N GLY A 140 -1.02 15.00 -1.95
CA GLY A 140 -1.99 14.74 -0.89
C GLY A 140 -3.19 13.88 -1.30
N GLN A 141 -3.27 13.42 -2.54
CA GLN A 141 -4.37 12.54 -2.96
C GLN A 141 -4.21 11.14 -2.33
N VAL A 142 -5.20 10.71 -1.57
CA VAL A 142 -5.28 9.32 -1.10
C VAL A 142 -5.67 8.39 -2.25
N TYR A 143 -5.06 7.20 -2.29
CA TYR A 143 -5.32 6.18 -3.30
C TYR A 143 -5.18 4.77 -2.71
N GLY A 144 -5.67 3.79 -3.45
CA GLY A 144 -5.41 2.39 -3.20
C GLY A 144 -6.16 1.50 -4.17
N GLY A 145 -5.91 0.20 -4.06
CA GLY A 145 -6.53 -0.80 -4.88
C GLY A 145 -6.31 -2.20 -4.33
N SER A 146 -7.30 -3.04 -4.59
CA SER A 146 -7.34 -4.45 -4.24
C SER A 146 -7.37 -5.28 -5.51
N THR A 147 -6.53 -6.32 -5.57
CA THR A 147 -6.47 -7.28 -6.67
C THR A 147 -6.72 -8.67 -6.10
N SER A 148 -7.66 -9.40 -6.67
CA SER A 148 -7.97 -10.77 -6.28
C SER A 148 -8.26 -11.60 -7.53
N THR A 149 -7.62 -12.76 -7.65
CA THR A 149 -7.81 -13.68 -8.78
C THR A 149 -7.60 -15.13 -8.35
N GLY A 150 -8.20 -16.07 -9.08
CA GLY A 150 -8.11 -17.51 -8.81
C GLY A 150 -8.03 -18.28 -10.12
N PHE A 151 -7.40 -19.46 -10.07
CA PHE A 151 -7.01 -20.21 -11.28
C PHE A 151 -7.64 -21.59 -11.35
N GLY A 152 -8.88 -21.76 -10.86
CA GLY A 152 -9.57 -23.04 -10.75
C GLY A 152 -11.01 -23.00 -11.26
N ASN A 153 -11.74 -24.10 -11.06
CA ASN A 153 -13.16 -24.14 -11.37
C ASN A 153 -13.95 -23.39 -10.29
N ARG A 154 -15.09 -22.81 -10.67
CA ARG A 154 -15.99 -22.08 -9.75
C ARG A 154 -15.25 -20.97 -8.97
N THR A 155 -14.32 -20.29 -9.63
CA THR A 155 -13.66 -19.11 -9.07
C THR A 155 -14.66 -17.96 -8.98
N ARG A 156 -14.72 -17.33 -7.81
CA ARG A 156 -15.43 -16.07 -7.58
C ARG A 156 -14.43 -15.09 -6.99
N ALA A 157 -14.17 -14.01 -7.71
CA ALA A 157 -13.34 -12.91 -7.25
C ALA A 157 -14.18 -11.64 -7.20
N TRP A 158 -13.89 -10.77 -6.25
CA TRP A 158 -14.59 -9.53 -6.06
C TRP A 158 -13.66 -8.48 -5.45
N SER A 159 -13.96 -7.22 -5.72
CA SER A 159 -13.29 -6.08 -5.09
C SER A 159 -14.28 -4.94 -4.91
N ASN A 160 -14.04 -4.14 -3.88
CA ASN A 160 -14.79 -2.91 -3.64
C ASN A 160 -13.79 -1.84 -3.17
N SER A 161 -14.06 -0.59 -3.52
CA SER A 161 -13.29 0.54 -3.03
C SER A 161 -14.17 1.75 -2.81
N ARG A 162 -13.80 2.54 -1.82
CA ARG A 162 -14.46 3.80 -1.50
C ARG A 162 -13.40 4.84 -1.14
N THR A 163 -13.54 6.01 -1.73
CA THR A 163 -12.73 7.18 -1.37
C THR A 163 -13.66 8.27 -0.88
N ARG A 164 -13.34 8.85 0.27
CA ARG A 164 -13.97 10.06 0.80
C ARG A 164 -12.92 11.13 0.93
N TYR A 165 -13.16 12.29 0.34
CA TYR A 165 -12.33 13.48 0.53
C TYR A 165 -13.01 14.41 1.52
N TRP A 166 -12.22 15.12 2.32
CA TRP A 166 -12.75 16.03 3.36
C TRP A 166 -13.21 17.36 2.79
N ASN A 167 -12.51 17.87 1.77
CA ASN A 167 -12.70 19.20 1.21
C ASN A 167 -13.28 19.14 -0.22
N ARG A 168 -14.33 18.33 -0.41
CA ARG A 168 -15.11 18.34 -1.65
C ARG A 168 -16.34 19.22 -1.50
#